data_AF-A0A0G0X977-F1
#
_entry.id   AF-A0A0G0X977-F1
#
_cell.length_a   1.000
_cell.length_b   1.000
_cell.length_c   1.000
_cell.angle_alpha   90.00
_cell.angle_beta   90.00
_cell.angle_gamma   90.00
#
_symmetry.space_group_name_H-M   'P 1'
#
loop_
_entity.id
_entity.type
_entity.pdbx_description
1 polymer ?
#
loop_
_entity_poly.entity_id
_entity_poly.type
_entity_poly.pdbx_seq_one_letter_code
_entity_poly.pdbx_strand_id
1 'polypeptide(L)'
;MHTKNTKTFVILGPTSSGKTSLSVELCWKFNGEIISADSRQVYKYMDIGTGKISVNTGHEVKRLEDHWKLNCVKVWGYDLIEPGNYFSAYDFAGYGLGKIREIERAEKTTFIADVVKPRYL
;
A
#
# COMPACT_ATOMS: atom_id res chain seq x y z
N MET A 1 -2.04 20.37 -22.89
CA MET A 1 -1.82 19.08 -22.20
C MET A 1 -3.11 18.70 -21.51
N HIS A 2 -3.75 17.59 -21.90
CA HIS A 2 -4.93 17.08 -21.20
C HIS A 2 -4.44 16.34 -19.95
N THR A 3 -4.56 16.94 -18.76
CA THR A 3 -4.36 16.22 -17.50
C THR A 3 -5.52 15.27 -17.32
N LYS A 4 -5.30 13.99 -17.64
CA LYS A 4 -6.23 12.91 -17.31
C LYS A 4 -6.38 12.93 -15.78
N ASN A 5 -7.59 13.20 -15.31
CA ASN A 5 -7.88 13.31 -13.88
C ASN A 5 -7.96 11.88 -13.31
N THR A 6 -6.80 11.29 -13.01
CA THR A 6 -6.71 9.93 -12.50
C THR A 6 -7.28 9.87 -11.10
N LYS A 7 -8.18 8.92 -10.85
CA LYS A 7 -8.93 8.86 -9.59
C LYS A 7 -8.06 8.28 -8.49
N THR A 8 -8.06 8.93 -7.33
CA THR A 8 -7.54 8.37 -6.08
C THR A 8 -8.70 7.91 -5.23
N PHE A 9 -8.67 6.65 -4.80
CA PHE A 9 -9.66 6.07 -3.90
C PHE A 9 -9.04 5.84 -2.53
N VAL A 10 -9.80 6.14 -1.47
CA VAL A 10 -9.39 5.90 -0.09
C VAL A 10 -10.30 4.83 0.51
N ILE A 11 -9.71 3.74 1.00
CA ILE A 11 -10.43 2.62 1.59
C ILE A 11 -10.21 2.66 3.11
N LEU A 12 -11.21 3.16 3.83
CA LEU A 12 -11.21 3.31 5.28
C LEU A 12 -12.16 2.30 5.94
N GLY A 13 -11.94 2.03 7.23
CA GLY A 13 -12.78 1.14 8.03
C GLY A 13 -12.02 0.54 9.21
N PRO A 14 -12.68 -0.21 10.10
CA PRO A 14 -12.03 -0.79 11.28
C PRO A 14 -11.00 -1.87 10.91
N THR A 15 -10.13 -2.20 11.85
CA THR A 15 -9.21 -3.34 11.72
C THR A 15 -10.01 -4.63 11.50
N SER A 16 -9.53 -5.52 10.63
CA SER A 16 -10.14 -6.82 10.31
C SER A 16 -11.46 -6.75 9.52
N SER A 17 -11.80 -5.62 8.91
CA SER A 17 -13.01 -5.47 8.08
C SER A 17 -12.83 -5.89 6.60
N GLY A 18 -11.71 -6.50 6.24
CA GLY A 18 -11.45 -6.98 4.87
C GLY A 18 -10.92 -5.94 3.87
N LYS A 19 -10.50 -4.75 4.34
CA LYS A 19 -10.01 -3.65 3.47
C LYS A 19 -8.87 -4.06 2.54
N THR A 20 -7.92 -4.85 3.04
CA THR A 20 -6.80 -5.36 2.26
C THR A 20 -7.28 -6.18 1.07
N SER A 21 -8.18 -7.15 1.31
CA SER A 21 -8.74 -7.99 0.24
C SER A 21 -9.46 -7.13 -0.81
N LEU A 22 -10.30 -6.21 -0.35
CA LEU A 22 -11.02 -5.29 -1.24
C LEU A 22 -10.06 -4.42 -2.07
N SER A 23 -9.00 -3.89 -1.44
CA SER A 23 -8.02 -3.03 -2.13
C SER A 23 -7.26 -3.76 -3.23
N VAL A 24 -6.87 -5.02 -3.00
CA VAL A 24 -6.18 -5.85 -3.99
C VAL A 24 -7.12 -6.19 -5.15
N GLU A 25 -8.36 -6.58 -4.87
CA GLU A 25 -9.38 -6.87 -5.88
C GLU A 25 -9.66 -5.65 -6.76
N LEU A 26 -9.84 -4.48 -6.15
CA LEU A 26 -10.05 -3.22 -6.87
C LEU A 26 -8.84 -2.84 -7.72
N CYS A 27 -7.62 -3.08 -7.25
CA CYS A 27 -6.42 -2.82 -8.04
C CYS A 27 -6.36 -3.70 -9.31
N TRP A 28 -6.78 -4.97 -9.24
CA TRP A 28 -6.88 -5.81 -10.43
C TRP A 28 -7.92 -5.28 -11.41
N LYS A 29 -9.08 -4.85 -10.91
CA LYS A 29 -10.17 -4.36 -11.75
C LYS A 29 -9.89 -3.01 -12.41
N PHE A 30 -9.15 -2.13 -11.74
CA PHE A 30 -8.94 -0.74 -12.15
C PHE A 30 -7.50 -0.42 -12.59
N ASN A 31 -6.68 -1.45 -12.83
CA ASN A 31 -5.25 -1.31 -13.15
C ASN A 31 -4.54 -0.36 -12.17
N GLY A 32 -4.70 -0.66 -10.87
CA GLY A 32 -4.30 0.22 -9.79
C GLY A 32 -3.10 -0.26 -8.99
N GLU A 33 -2.62 0.65 -8.15
CA GLU A 33 -1.55 0.40 -7.19
C GLU A 33 -1.98 0.89 -5.80
N ILE A 34 -1.45 0.26 -4.75
CA ILE A 34 -1.80 0.51 -3.36
C ILE A 34 -0.72 1.35 -2.69
N ILE A 35 -1.12 2.39 -1.95
CA ILE A 35 -0.29 3.06 -0.96
C ILE A 35 -0.81 2.65 0.42
N SER A 36 0.01 1.93 1.19
CA SER A 36 -0.35 1.58 2.57
C SER A 36 -0.37 2.82 3.46
N ALA A 37 -1.44 2.97 4.23
CA ALA A 37 -1.63 4.02 5.22
C ALA A 37 -1.57 3.49 6.67
N ASP A 38 -0.73 2.47 6.92
CA ASP A 38 -0.45 1.95 8.26
C ASP A 38 0.90 2.47 8.80
N SER A 39 0.85 3.21 9.91
CA SER A 39 2.03 3.82 10.55
C SER A 39 3.09 2.85 11.04
N ARG A 40 2.77 1.55 11.18
CA ARG A 40 3.69 0.50 11.64
C ARG A 40 4.32 -0.24 10.47
N GLN A 41 3.70 -0.25 9.30
CA GLN A 41 4.21 -0.97 8.13
C GLN A 41 5.33 -0.21 7.39
N VAL A 42 5.54 1.06 7.71
CA VAL A 42 6.63 1.87 7.14
C VAL A 42 8.03 1.43 7.59
N TYR A 43 8.15 0.64 8.67
CA TYR A 43 9.44 0.23 9.22
C TYR A 43 9.98 -1.04 8.58
N LYS A 44 11.26 -1.01 8.21
CA LYS A 44 11.98 -2.17 7.67
C LYS A 44 12.09 -3.31 8.68
N TYR A 45 12.11 -4.54 8.16
CA TYR A 45 12.35 -5.78 8.92
C TYR A 45 11.26 -6.15 9.95
N MET A 46 10.20 -5.34 10.09
CA MET A 46 9.13 -5.54 11.06
C MET A 46 7.91 -6.25 10.46
N ASP A 47 8.11 -7.26 9.61
CA ASP A 47 7.04 -7.75 8.72
C ASP A 47 5.91 -8.50 9.48
N ILE A 48 6.28 -9.46 10.33
CA ILE A 48 5.32 -10.31 11.05
C ILE A 48 4.53 -9.51 12.09
N GLY A 49 5.21 -8.76 12.96
CA GLY A 49 4.57 -8.04 14.06
C GLY A 49 3.68 -6.86 13.62
N THR A 50 3.93 -6.33 12.42
CA THR A 50 3.14 -5.24 11.82
C THR A 50 2.09 -5.77 10.84
N GLY A 51 2.11 -7.07 10.55
CA GLY A 51 1.17 -7.72 9.65
C GLY A 51 1.20 -7.15 8.25
N LYS A 52 2.40 -6.79 7.75
CA LYS A 52 2.58 -6.60 6.30
C LYS A 52 2.10 -7.85 5.60
N ILE A 53 1.56 -7.68 4.40
CA ILE A 53 0.95 -8.80 3.69
C ILE A 53 2.00 -9.90 3.47
N SER A 54 1.88 -10.99 4.23
CA SER A 54 2.86 -12.09 4.24
C SER A 54 2.15 -13.42 4.00
N VAL A 55 2.70 -14.21 3.08
CA VAL A 55 2.67 -15.68 2.86
C VAL A 55 1.32 -16.44 2.86
N ASN A 56 0.25 -15.93 3.47
CA ASN A 56 -1.01 -16.66 3.66
C ASN A 56 -2.23 -16.05 2.94
N THR A 57 -2.02 -15.16 1.99
CA THR A 57 -3.12 -14.58 1.18
C THR A 57 -3.44 -15.40 -0.08
N GLY A 58 -2.71 -16.49 -0.35
CA GLY A 58 -2.79 -17.19 -1.64
C GLY A 58 -2.27 -16.35 -2.82
N HIS A 59 -1.54 -15.27 -2.55
CA HIS A 59 -0.92 -14.42 -3.56
C HIS A 59 0.60 -14.63 -3.58
N GLU A 60 1.20 -14.58 -4.76
CA GLU A 60 2.65 -14.48 -4.91
C GLU A 60 3.10 -13.12 -4.36
N VAL A 61 3.95 -13.15 -3.32
CA VAL A 61 4.51 -11.93 -2.72
C VAL A 61 5.98 -11.81 -3.12
N LYS A 62 6.36 -10.68 -3.72
CA LYS A 62 7.75 -10.33 -4.02
C LYS A 62 8.11 -9.01 -3.34
N ARG A 63 9.19 -9.02 -2.57
CA ARG A 63 9.79 -7.80 -2.01
C ARG A 63 10.79 -7.24 -3.00
N LEU A 64 10.56 -6.03 -3.48
CA LEU A 64 11.48 -5.28 -4.33
C LEU A 64 12.09 -4.13 -3.53
N GLU A 65 13.04 -3.43 -4.14
CA GLU A 65 13.82 -2.38 -3.47
C GLU A 65 12.95 -1.22 -2.96
N ASP A 66 11.93 -0.83 -3.74
CA ASP A 66 11.11 0.36 -3.51
C ASP A 66 9.63 0.05 -3.19
N HIS A 67 9.19 -1.19 -3.44
CA HIS A 67 7.83 -1.63 -3.16
C HIS A 67 7.73 -3.13 -2.96
N TRP A 68 6.59 -3.56 -2.42
CA TRP A 68 6.21 -4.96 -2.44
C TRP A 68 5.25 -5.20 -3.60
N LYS A 69 5.24 -6.42 -4.12
CA LYS A 69 4.36 -6.84 -5.19
C LYS A 69 3.53 -8.04 -4.74
N LEU A 70 2.21 -7.91 -4.86
CA LEU A 70 1.25 -8.99 -4.65
C LEU A 70 0.67 -9.40 -6.00
N ASN A 71 1.06 -10.57 -6.51
CA ASN A 71 0.83 -10.98 -7.89
C ASN A 71 1.32 -9.88 -8.86
N CYS A 72 0.39 -9.09 -9.42
CA CYS A 72 0.67 -7.95 -10.30
C CYS A 72 0.51 -6.57 -9.62
N VAL A 73 -0.04 -6.50 -8.41
CA VAL A 73 -0.34 -5.25 -7.70
C VAL A 73 0.87 -4.77 -6.93
N LYS A 74 1.24 -3.51 -7.12
CA LYS A 74 2.28 -2.87 -6.32
C LYS A 74 1.69 -2.31 -5.04
N VAL A 75 2.42 -2.52 -3.95
CA VAL A 75 2.11 -2.00 -2.61
C VAL A 75 3.29 -1.14 -2.15
N TRP A 76 3.01 0.15 -2.07
CA TRP A 76 3.91 1.22 -1.67
C TRP A 76 3.75 1.52 -0.18
N GLY A 77 4.76 2.14 0.42
CA GLY A 77 4.70 2.60 1.81
C GLY A 77 5.19 1.59 2.84
N TYR A 78 5.65 0.42 2.39
CA TYR A 78 6.40 -0.50 3.23
C TYR A 78 7.88 -0.16 3.22
N ASP A 79 8.57 -0.49 4.31
CA ASP A 79 10.03 -0.48 4.36
C ASP A 79 10.67 0.89 4.05
N LEU A 80 9.96 1.99 4.30
CA LEU A 80 10.42 3.35 4.02
C LEU A 80 11.58 3.77 4.92
N ILE A 81 11.57 3.34 6.18
CA ILE A 81 12.54 3.80 7.19
C ILE A 81 13.09 2.67 8.05
N GLU A 82 14.29 2.89 8.60
CA GLU A 82 14.89 2.00 9.60
C GLU A 82 14.13 2.07 10.94
N PRO A 83 14.03 0.96 11.69
CA PRO A 83 13.57 1.00 13.07
C PRO A 83 14.36 2.00 13.92
N GLY A 84 13.67 2.78 14.75
CA GLY A 84 14.27 3.84 15.60
C GLY A 84 14.19 5.24 14.99
N ASN A 85 13.93 5.36 13.69
CA ASN A 85 13.62 6.65 13.07
C ASN A 85 12.14 7.01 13.27
N TYR A 86 11.83 8.31 13.31
CA TYR A 86 10.45 8.78 13.41
C TYR A 86 9.85 8.96 12.01
N PHE A 87 8.59 8.58 11.84
CA PHE A 87 7.80 8.82 10.62
C PHE A 87 6.47 9.44 10.99
N SER A 88 6.30 10.72 10.62
CA SER A 88 5.15 11.53 10.99
C SER A 88 4.04 11.50 9.93
N ALA A 89 2.89 12.07 10.27
CA ALA A 89 1.83 12.30 9.29
C ALA A 89 2.26 13.28 8.18
N TYR A 90 3.18 14.20 8.45
CA TYR A 90 3.74 15.10 7.44
C TYR A 90 4.62 14.32 6.45
N ASP A 91 5.44 13.41 6.95
CA ASP A 91 6.28 12.54 6.10
C ASP A 91 5.40 11.64 5.22
N PHE A 92 4.33 11.08 5.80
CA PHE A 92 3.33 10.33 5.04
C PHE A 92 2.67 11.18 3.95
N ALA A 93 2.24 12.40 4.27
CA ALA A 93 1.62 13.29 3.29
C ALA A 93 2.57 13.61 2.13
N GLY A 94 3.83 13.93 2.43
CA GLY A 94 4.86 14.18 1.42
C GLY A 94 5.11 12.96 0.53
N TYR A 95 5.35 11.80 1.16
CA TYR A 95 5.55 10.53 0.46
C TYR A 95 4.34 10.15 -0.40
N GLY A 96 3.14 10.18 0.17
CA GLY A 96 1.89 9.81 -0.47
C GLY A 96 1.56 10.69 -1.67
N LEU A 97 1.70 12.02 -1.54
CA LEU A 97 1.50 12.95 -2.66
C LEU A 97 2.53 12.74 -3.77
N GLY A 98 3.79 12.47 -3.43
CA GLY A 98 4.81 12.11 -4.41
C GLY A 98 4.43 10.84 -5.17
N LYS A 99 4.01 9.80 -4.44
CA LYS A 99 3.69 8.50 -5.03
C LYS A 99 2.41 8.52 -5.85
N ILE A 100 1.38 9.26 -5.43
CA ILE A 100 0.17 9.51 -6.23
C ILE A 100 0.57 10.07 -7.60
N ARG A 101 1.42 11.10 -7.65
CA ARG A 101 1.86 11.71 -8.92
C ARG A 101 2.63 10.73 -9.81
N GLU A 102 3.44 9.84 -9.23
CA GLU A 102 4.14 8.79 -9.99
C GLU A 102 3.16 7.79 -10.61
N ILE A 103 2.19 7.30 -9.82
CA ILE A 103 1.16 6.36 -10.27
C ILE A 103 0.28 7.01 -11.35
N GLU A 104 -0.09 8.28 -11.16
CA GLU A 104 -0.86 9.06 -12.14
C GLU A 104 -0.12 9.23 -13.46
N ARG A 105 1.18 9.52 -13.43
CA ARG A 105 2.03 9.61 -14.63
C ARG A 105 2.15 8.28 -15.37
N ALA A 106 2.05 7.17 -14.64
CA ALA A 106 1.98 5.82 -15.21
C ALA A 106 0.56 5.45 -15.71
N GLU A 107 -0.39 6.39 -15.71
CA GLU A 107 -1.80 6.21 -16.07
C GLU A 107 -2.54 5.12 -15.27
N LYS A 108 -2.18 4.96 -13.99
CA LYS A 108 -2.78 3.96 -13.09
C LYS A 108 -3.66 4.59 -12.02
N THR A 109 -4.60 3.82 -11.52
CA THR A 109 -5.50 4.25 -10.43
C THR A 109 -4.79 4.13 -9.09
N THR A 110 -4.88 5.15 -8.23
CA THR A 110 -4.29 5.09 -6.89
C THR A 110 -5.33 4.61 -5.87
N PHE A 111 -4.94 3.65 -5.03
CA PHE A 111 -5.70 3.20 -3.87
C PHE A 111 -4.90 3.45 -2.60
N ILE A 112 -5.42 4.29 -1.71
CA ILE A 112 -4.85 4.47 -0.37
C ILE A 112 -5.65 3.59 0.59
N ALA A 113 -5.00 2.66 1.25
CA ALA A 113 -5.67 1.73 2.15
C ALA A 113 -4.84 1.49 3.42
N ASP A 114 -5.53 1.45 4.55
CA ASP A 114 -4.97 0.82 5.75
C ASP A 114 -4.95 -0.70 5.50
N VAL A 115 -3.75 -1.22 5.22
CA VAL A 115 -3.54 -2.62 4.86
C VAL A 115 -3.49 -3.44 6.14
N VAL A 116 -4.62 -4.06 6.47
CA VAL A 116 -4.78 -4.82 7.69
C VAL A 116 -4.32 -6.27 7.54
N LYS A 117 -3.71 -6.75 8.63
CA LYS A 117 -3.31 -8.14 8.96
C LYS A 117 -4.23 -9.20 8.33
N PRO A 118 -3.66 -10.20 7.63
CA PRO A 118 -4.38 -11.45 7.38
C PRO A 118 -4.83 -12.06 8.71
N ARG A 119 -6.08 -12.53 8.79
CA ARG A 119 -6.52 -13.32 9.94
C ARG A 119 -5.75 -14.64 9.87
N TYR A 120 -4.84 -14.86 10.82
CA TYR A 120 -4.32 -16.20 11.09
C TYR A 120 -5.46 -16.97 11.76
N LEU A 121 -6.30 -17.62 10.96
CA LEU A 121 -7.18 -18.70 11.38
C LEU A 121 -6.56 -20.01 10.91
#